data_AF-A0A3N6ESJ0-F1
#
_entry.id   AF-A0A3N6ESJ0-F1
#
_cell.length_a   1.000
_cell.length_b   1.000
_cell.length_c   1.000
_cell.angle_alpha   90.00
_cell.angle_beta   90.00
_cell.angle_gamma   90.00
#
_symmetry.space_group_name_H-M   'P 1'
#
loop_
_entity.id
_entity.type
_entity.pdbx_description
1 polymer ?
#
loop_
_entity_poly.entity_id
_entity_poly.type
_entity_poly.pdbx_seq_one_letter_code
_entity_poly.pdbx_strand_id
1 'polypeptide(L)'
;MTVSVSLLATAAVLCAVGGILMLTRPLTRILLGAVIAGNGINLLVLAAGGRAGAEPLLYGVPLGRVTDPLPQAIALTAIVITLATTAFLLAMAYRSHQLTGTDEVHDDQEDRRIALRSEVRGERDELRERYRATDEVTAEERTRYREERRRLRARLRADRALQARGRDATGDLWHDVLGADPEDYAAQQDRPDADPGATG
;
A
#
# COMPACT_ATOMS: atom_id res chain seq x y z
N MET A 1 13.44 27.37 -29.49
CA MET A 1 12.60 26.92 -28.36
C MET A 1 13.47 26.95 -27.12
N THR A 2 13.25 27.88 -26.18
CA THR A 2 14.05 27.92 -24.96
C THR A 2 13.17 27.47 -23.81
N VAL A 3 13.15 26.17 -23.54
CA VAL A 3 12.60 25.65 -22.28
C VAL A 3 13.53 26.11 -21.17
N SER A 4 12.98 26.70 -20.11
CA SER A 4 13.79 27.20 -19.00
C SER A 4 14.44 26.05 -18.26
N VAL A 5 15.77 25.95 -18.38
CA VAL A 5 16.59 24.91 -17.71
C VAL A 5 16.37 24.91 -16.20
N SER A 6 16.20 26.10 -15.60
CA SER A 6 15.87 26.24 -14.17
C SER A 6 14.56 25.56 -13.78
N LEU A 7 13.53 25.64 -14.64
CA LEU A 7 12.22 25.03 -14.40
C LEU A 7 12.30 23.50 -14.49
N LEU A 8 13.00 22.98 -15.50
CA LEU A 8 13.26 21.54 -15.63
C LEU A 8 14.09 21.01 -14.45
N ALA A 9 15.14 21.73 -14.04
CA ALA A 9 15.95 21.36 -12.90
C ALA A 9 15.13 21.33 -11.60
N THR A 10 14.28 22.34 -11.38
CA THR A 10 13.39 22.40 -10.21
C THR A 10 12.41 21.24 -10.19
N ALA A 11 11.79 20.94 -11.34
CA ALA A 11 10.87 19.81 -11.47
C ALA A 11 11.56 18.47 -11.21
N ALA A 12 12.76 18.26 -11.75
CA ALA A 12 13.55 17.05 -11.51
C ALA A 12 13.92 16.90 -10.03
N VAL A 13 14.32 17.98 -9.36
CA VAL A 13 14.63 17.97 -7.92
C VAL A 13 13.39 17.64 -7.10
N LEU A 14 12.23 18.25 -7.40
CA LEU A 14 10.98 17.94 -6.71
C LEU A 14 10.58 16.47 -6.89
N CYS A 15 10.67 15.93 -8.10
CA CYS A 15 10.41 14.52 -8.35
C CYS A 15 11.39 13.60 -7.60
N ALA A 16 12.68 13.94 -7.57
CA ALA A 16 13.69 13.16 -6.85
C ALA A 16 13.47 13.20 -5.32
N VAL A 17 13.24 14.37 -4.75
CA VAL A 17 12.95 14.54 -3.32
C VAL A 17 11.66 13.82 -2.94
N GLY A 18 10.61 13.97 -3.75
CA GLY A 18 9.35 13.26 -3.56
C GLY A 18 9.53 11.75 -3.60
N GLY A 19 10.28 11.23 -4.59
CA GLY A 19 10.61 9.82 -4.69
C GLY A 19 11.40 9.28 -3.49
N ILE A 20 12.40 10.03 -3.01
CA ILE A 20 13.17 9.66 -1.81
C ILE A 20 12.27 9.63 -0.57
N LEU A 21 11.38 10.59 -0.40
CA LEU A 21 10.42 10.63 0.71
C LEU A 21 9.45 9.43 0.68
N MET A 22 9.01 9.00 -0.51
CA MET A 22 8.16 7.83 -0.68
C MET A 22 8.83 6.50 -0.30
N LEU A 23 10.17 6.46 -0.28
CA LEU A 23 10.94 5.29 0.17
C LEU A 23 11.13 5.23 1.70
N THR A 24 10.58 6.19 2.44
CA THR A 24 10.65 6.19 3.91
C THR A 24 9.49 5.41 4.52
N ARG A 25 9.65 4.93 5.76
CA ARG A 25 8.62 4.16 6.49
C ARG A 25 7.41 4.95 7.01
N PRO A 26 7.54 6.20 7.53
CA PRO A 26 6.39 6.89 8.09
C PRO A 26 5.43 7.36 6.99
N LEU A 27 4.15 7.05 7.16
CA LEU A 27 3.09 7.26 6.18
C LEU A 27 2.95 8.76 5.86
N THR A 28 3.06 9.64 6.85
CA THR A 28 3.08 11.10 6.64
C THR A 28 4.18 11.56 5.68
N ARG A 29 5.39 10.99 5.74
CA ARG A 29 6.48 11.32 4.81
C ARG A 29 6.22 10.77 3.42
N ILE A 30 5.63 9.58 3.30
CA ILE A 30 5.23 9.02 2.00
C ILE A 30 4.18 9.93 1.33
N LEU A 31 3.17 10.37 2.08
CA LEU A 31 2.14 11.32 1.61
C LEU A 31 2.77 12.64 1.17
N LEU A 32 3.64 13.21 2.00
CA LEU A 32 4.36 14.44 1.66
C LEU A 32 5.23 14.27 0.41
N GLY A 33 5.88 13.11 0.27
CA GLY A 33 6.64 12.74 -0.92
C GLY A 33 5.77 12.71 -2.18
N ALA A 34 4.58 12.12 -2.10
CA ALA A 34 3.61 12.09 -3.20
C ALA A 34 3.14 13.50 -3.60
N VAL A 35 2.87 14.37 -2.63
CA VAL A 35 2.49 15.78 -2.87
C VAL A 35 3.63 16.53 -3.56
N ILE A 36 4.86 16.42 -3.06
CA ILE A 36 6.03 17.09 -3.63
C ILE A 36 6.31 16.59 -5.06
N ALA A 37 6.26 15.27 -5.28
CA ALA A 37 6.41 14.68 -6.60
C ALA A 37 5.30 15.14 -7.57
N GLY A 38 4.05 15.19 -7.11
CA GLY A 38 2.91 15.71 -7.89
C GLY A 38 3.11 17.16 -8.33
N ASN A 39 3.65 18.01 -7.45
CA ASN A 39 4.02 19.38 -7.82
C ASN A 39 5.14 19.42 -8.88
N GLY A 40 6.15 18.56 -8.77
CA GLY A 40 7.20 18.40 -9.80
C GLY A 40 6.64 17.97 -11.15
N ILE A 41 5.71 17.02 -11.17
CA ILE A 41 5.02 16.55 -12.39
C ILE A 41 4.18 17.67 -13.01
N ASN A 42 3.45 18.45 -12.20
CA ASN A 42 2.69 19.60 -12.69
C ASN A 42 3.59 20.64 -13.37
N LEU A 43 4.81 20.87 -12.85
CA LEU A 43 5.79 21.72 -13.51
C LEU A 43 6.27 21.14 -14.84
N LEU A 44 6.46 19.82 -14.95
CA LEU A 44 6.82 19.16 -16.22
C LEU A 44 5.71 19.28 -17.26
N VAL A 45 4.45 19.12 -16.85
CA VAL A 45 3.29 19.32 -17.73
C VAL A 45 3.26 20.77 -18.24
N LEU A 46 3.48 21.74 -17.35
CA LEU A 46 3.51 23.14 -17.75
C LEU A 46 4.70 23.45 -18.68
N ALA A 47 5.86 22.84 -18.44
CA ALA A 47 7.03 22.96 -19.32
C ALA A 47 6.78 22.44 -20.74
N ALA A 48 5.92 21.41 -20.89
CA ALA A 48 5.54 20.87 -22.18
C ALA A 48 4.71 21.85 -23.03
N GLY A 49 4.05 22.83 -22.39
CA GLY A 49 3.29 23.90 -23.06
C GLY A 49 4.12 24.93 -23.81
N GLY A 50 5.45 24.86 -23.74
CA GLY A 50 6.34 25.66 -24.56
C GLY A 50 6.52 27.09 -24.03
N ARG A 51 6.54 28.07 -24.95
CA ARG A 51 6.94 29.45 -24.64
C ARG A 51 5.86 30.15 -23.80
N ALA A 52 6.29 30.85 -22.75
CA ALA A 52 5.44 31.80 -22.05
C ALA A 52 4.95 32.87 -23.05
N GLY A 53 3.66 32.87 -23.30
CA GLY A 53 2.94 33.87 -24.07
C GLY A 53 2.13 34.78 -23.15
N ALA A 54 1.25 35.58 -23.74
CA ALA A 54 0.23 36.30 -22.99
C ALA A 54 -0.78 35.34 -22.35
N GLU A 55 -1.50 35.87 -21.38
CA GLU A 55 -2.61 35.20 -20.72
C GLU A 55 -3.67 34.71 -21.74
N PRO A 56 -4.20 33.48 -21.58
CA PRO A 56 -5.25 32.94 -22.43
C PRO A 56 -6.62 33.54 -22.10
N LEU A 57 -6.71 34.86 -22.18
CA LEU A 57 -7.95 35.61 -22.09
C LEU A 57 -8.33 36.08 -23.50
N LEU A 58 -9.60 35.91 -23.88
CA LEU A 58 -10.10 36.23 -25.22
C LEU A 58 -10.09 37.74 -25.57
N TYR A 59 -9.59 38.60 -24.68
CA TYR A 59 -9.60 40.04 -24.83
C TYR A 59 -8.19 40.58 -25.14
N GLY A 60 -8.01 41.21 -26.30
CA GLY A 60 -6.89 42.13 -26.56
C GLY A 60 -5.55 41.54 -27.03
N VAL A 61 -5.40 40.23 -27.20
CA VAL A 61 -4.13 39.62 -27.65
C VAL A 61 -4.31 38.73 -28.90
N PRO A 62 -3.43 38.82 -29.92
CA PRO A 62 -3.45 37.91 -31.07
C PRO A 62 -3.24 36.45 -30.63
N LEU A 63 -4.06 35.51 -31.14
CA LEU A 63 -4.03 34.09 -30.77
C LEU A 63 -2.62 33.46 -30.86
N GLY A 64 -1.79 33.89 -31.80
CA GLY A 64 -0.41 33.39 -31.95
C GLY A 64 0.59 33.85 -30.89
N ARG A 65 0.19 34.72 -29.94
CA ARG A 65 1.02 35.14 -28.79
C ARG A 65 0.51 34.61 -27.45
N VAL A 66 -0.59 33.86 -27.45
CA VAL A 66 -1.22 33.33 -26.24
C VAL A 66 -0.53 32.02 -25.83
N THR A 67 -0.40 31.80 -24.54
CA THR A 67 0.12 30.52 -24.00
C THR A 67 -0.89 29.39 -24.26
N ASP A 68 -0.40 28.18 -24.56
CA ASP A 68 -1.28 27.02 -24.73
C ASP A 68 -2.13 26.76 -23.46
N PRO A 69 -3.47 26.82 -23.54
CA PRO A 69 -4.35 26.59 -22.40
C PRO A 69 -4.47 25.12 -22.01
N LEU A 70 -4.10 24.17 -22.90
CA LEU A 70 -4.30 22.75 -22.66
C LEU A 70 -3.45 22.21 -21.49
N PRO A 71 -2.13 22.47 -21.40
CA PRO A 71 -1.33 22.09 -20.24
C PRO A 71 -1.82 22.73 -18.92
N GLN A 72 -2.39 23.93 -18.97
CA GLN A 72 -2.92 24.62 -17.79
C GLN A 72 -4.17 23.93 -17.24
N ALA A 73 -5.10 23.53 -18.12
CA ALA A 73 -6.29 22.80 -17.74
C ALA A 73 -5.96 21.41 -17.15
N ILE A 74 -4.97 20.73 -17.73
CA ILE A 74 -4.46 19.44 -17.22
C ILE A 74 -3.86 19.64 -15.82
N ALA A 75 -3.02 20.66 -15.63
CA ALA A 75 -2.40 20.94 -14.33
C ALA A 75 -3.45 21.29 -13.25
N LEU A 76 -4.47 22.09 -13.57
CA LEU A 76 -5.55 22.40 -12.63
C LEU A 76 -6.29 21.14 -12.17
N THR A 77 -6.59 20.25 -13.12
CA THR A 77 -7.25 18.96 -12.82
C THR A 77 -6.38 18.09 -11.92
N ALA A 78 -5.08 18.00 -12.22
CA ALA A 78 -4.13 17.24 -11.41
C ALA A 78 -4.01 17.80 -9.98
N ILE A 79 -4.02 19.13 -9.80
CA ILE A 79 -3.98 19.77 -8.48
C ILE A 79 -5.20 19.38 -7.65
N VAL A 80 -6.41 19.44 -8.22
CA VAL A 80 -7.65 19.10 -7.50
C VAL A 80 -7.67 17.62 -7.10
N ILE A 81 -7.28 16.73 -8.02
CA ILE A 81 -7.18 15.29 -7.72
C ILE A 81 -6.18 15.05 -6.59
N THR A 82 -5.00 15.67 -6.68
CA THR A 82 -3.95 15.53 -5.65
C THR A 82 -4.44 16.05 -4.30
N LEU A 83 -5.14 17.18 -4.25
CA LEU A 83 -5.70 17.71 -3.01
C LEU A 83 -6.73 16.76 -2.41
N ALA A 84 -7.67 16.26 -3.23
CA ALA A 84 -8.73 15.36 -2.78
C ALA A 84 -8.17 14.03 -2.27
N THR A 85 -7.26 13.40 -3.01
CA THR A 85 -6.64 12.14 -2.60
C THR A 85 -5.74 12.33 -1.38
N THR A 86 -5.00 13.43 -1.30
CA THR A 86 -4.15 13.74 -0.14
C THR A 86 -4.99 13.97 1.11
N ALA A 87 -6.07 14.76 1.03
CA ALA A 87 -6.97 14.99 2.17
C ALA A 87 -7.61 13.67 2.64
N PHE A 88 -8.06 12.84 1.71
CA PHE A 88 -8.61 11.52 2.02
C PHE A 88 -7.59 10.60 2.69
N LEU A 89 -6.40 10.45 2.10
CA LEU A 89 -5.33 9.62 2.66
C LEU A 89 -4.86 10.15 4.00
N LEU A 90 -4.80 11.47 4.20
CA LEU A 90 -4.41 12.07 5.46
C LEU A 90 -5.47 11.82 6.55
N ALA A 91 -6.75 11.87 6.21
CA ALA A 91 -7.83 11.51 7.13
C ALA A 91 -7.76 10.04 7.53
N MET A 92 -7.49 9.13 6.59
CA MET A 92 -7.29 7.71 6.89
C MET A 92 -6.02 7.47 7.71
N ALA A 93 -4.91 8.14 7.39
CA ALA A 93 -3.68 8.07 8.15
C ALA A 93 -3.89 8.54 9.59
N TYR A 94 -4.59 9.65 9.77
CA TYR A 94 -4.96 10.17 11.08
C TYR A 94 -5.84 9.19 11.86
N ARG A 95 -6.82 8.56 11.21
CA ARG A 95 -7.64 7.51 11.83
C ARG A 95 -6.80 6.29 12.22
N SER A 96 -5.92 5.83 11.33
CA SER A 96 -5.01 4.71 11.57
C SER A 96 -4.06 4.98 12.75
N HIS A 97 -3.51 6.20 12.81
CA HIS A 97 -2.66 6.64 13.91
C HIS A 97 -3.42 6.67 15.24
N GLN A 98 -4.68 7.09 15.27
CA GLN A 98 -5.49 7.03 16.49
C GLN A 98 -5.72 5.60 16.98
N LEU A 99 -5.88 4.64 16.05
CA LEU A 99 -6.12 3.23 16.38
C LEU A 99 -4.85 2.48 16.80
N THR A 100 -3.74 2.73 16.10
CA THR A 100 -2.50 1.96 16.24
C THR A 100 -1.46 2.66 17.13
N GLY A 101 -1.58 3.99 17.28
CA GLY A 101 -0.61 4.82 18.00
C GLY A 101 0.72 5.01 17.28
N THR A 102 0.83 4.57 16.02
CA THR A 102 2.06 4.68 15.21
C THR A 102 1.72 5.15 13.79
N ASP A 103 2.63 5.89 13.17
CA ASP A 103 2.52 6.35 11.77
C ASP A 103 3.41 5.51 10.82
N GLU A 104 3.99 4.40 11.29
CA GLU A 104 4.88 3.59 10.48
C GLU A 104 4.12 2.58 9.64
N VAL A 105 4.48 2.49 8.36
CA VAL A 105 3.99 1.43 7.47
C VAL A 105 4.67 0.11 7.87
N HIS A 106 3.83 -0.88 8.20
CA HIS A 106 4.27 -2.20 8.62
C HIS A 106 4.45 -3.14 7.42
N ASP A 107 5.38 -4.08 7.54
CA ASP A 107 5.56 -5.14 6.54
C ASP A 107 4.35 -6.10 6.57
N ASP A 108 3.90 -6.53 5.40
CA ASP A 108 2.77 -7.45 5.30
C ASP A 108 3.13 -8.83 5.88
N GLN A 109 2.32 -9.28 6.84
CA GLN A 109 2.44 -10.60 7.46
C GLN A 109 2.24 -11.73 6.44
N GLU A 110 1.41 -11.51 5.42
CA GLU A 110 1.18 -12.49 4.35
C GLU A 110 2.41 -12.62 3.44
N ASP A 111 3.06 -11.51 3.08
CA ASP A 111 4.30 -11.55 2.30
C ASP A 111 5.39 -12.32 3.04
N ARG A 112 5.53 -12.09 4.35
CA ARG A 112 6.44 -12.86 5.20
C ARG A 112 6.09 -14.35 5.22
N ARG A 113 4.79 -14.70 5.22
CA ARG A 113 4.32 -16.11 5.14
C ARG A 113 4.69 -16.75 3.81
N ILE A 114 4.46 -16.06 2.70
CA ILE A 114 4.78 -16.56 1.36
C ILE A 114 6.28 -16.79 1.24
N ALA A 115 7.10 -15.83 1.70
CA ALA A 115 8.55 -15.95 1.70
C ALA A 115 9.04 -17.17 2.50
N LEU A 116 8.63 -17.31 3.77
CA LEU A 116 9.01 -18.45 4.62
C LEU A 116 8.55 -19.79 4.02
N ARG A 117 7.34 -19.84 3.45
CA ARG A 117 6.80 -21.05 2.84
C ARG A 117 7.59 -21.44 1.59
N SER A 118 8.04 -20.46 0.81
CA SER A 118 8.90 -20.68 -0.36
C SER A 118 10.28 -21.23 0.06
N GLU A 119 10.91 -20.65 1.08
CA GLU A 119 12.19 -21.10 1.65
C GLU A 119 12.11 -22.55 2.14
N VAL A 120 11.13 -22.86 3.01
CA VAL A 120 10.97 -24.22 3.56
C VAL A 120 10.62 -25.24 2.46
N ARG A 121 9.87 -24.82 1.43
CA ARG A 121 9.58 -25.68 0.29
C ARG A 121 10.87 -26.00 -0.48
N GLY A 122 11.71 -25.00 -0.73
CA GLY A 122 13.03 -25.16 -1.35
C GLY A 122 13.92 -26.12 -0.57
N GLU A 123 14.13 -25.86 0.73
CA GLU A 123 14.94 -26.72 1.61
C GLU A 123 14.44 -28.18 1.63
N ARG A 124 13.12 -28.37 1.62
CA ARG A 124 12.51 -29.71 1.61
C ARG A 124 12.75 -30.43 0.29
N ASP A 125 12.67 -29.70 -0.83
CA ASP A 125 12.84 -30.28 -2.15
C ASP A 125 14.32 -30.65 -2.38
N GLU A 126 15.27 -29.81 -1.95
CA GLU A 126 16.72 -30.15 -1.90
C GLU A 126 17.02 -31.35 -1.01
N LEU A 127 16.45 -31.40 0.20
CA LEU A 127 16.62 -32.52 1.12
C LEU A 127 16.14 -33.83 0.49
N ARG A 128 15.03 -33.78 -0.25
CA ARG A 128 14.48 -34.93 -0.97
C ARG A 128 15.37 -35.34 -2.13
N GLU A 129 15.98 -34.40 -2.82
CA GLU A 129 16.93 -34.66 -3.90
C GLU A 129 18.22 -35.30 -3.38
N ARG A 130 18.83 -34.74 -2.33
CA ARG A 130 20.00 -35.35 -1.65
C ARG A 130 19.73 -36.79 -1.23
N TYR A 131 18.58 -37.03 -0.60
CA TYR A 131 18.19 -38.37 -0.16
C TYR A 131 17.97 -39.33 -1.34
N ARG A 132 17.52 -38.85 -2.50
CA ARG A 132 17.37 -39.68 -3.72
C ARG A 132 18.70 -39.95 -4.42
N ALA A 133 19.64 -39.00 -4.35
CA ALA A 133 20.96 -39.11 -4.97
C ALA A 133 21.92 -40.00 -4.16
N THR A 134 21.49 -40.51 -3.00
CA THR A 134 22.26 -41.44 -2.18
C THR A 134 22.15 -42.85 -2.77
N ASP A 135 23.26 -43.42 -3.25
CA ASP A 135 23.29 -44.73 -3.92
C ASP A 135 22.85 -45.89 -3.00
N GLU A 136 23.30 -45.88 -1.74
CA GLU A 136 22.94 -46.89 -0.75
C GLU A 136 22.36 -46.23 0.51
N VAL A 137 21.06 -46.38 0.71
CA VAL A 137 20.35 -45.73 1.82
C VAL A 137 20.44 -46.55 3.10
N THR A 138 21.32 -46.13 4.01
CA THR A 138 21.49 -46.72 5.33
C THR A 138 20.30 -46.46 6.28
N ALA A 139 20.26 -47.16 7.41
CA ALA A 139 19.27 -46.89 8.47
C ALA A 139 19.46 -45.49 9.09
N GLU A 140 20.73 -45.05 9.20
CA GLU A 140 21.13 -43.75 9.73
C GLU A 140 20.73 -42.59 8.80
N GLU A 141 20.88 -42.72 7.49
CA GLU A 141 20.42 -41.70 6.54
C GLU A 141 18.90 -41.57 6.53
N ARG A 142 18.18 -42.69 6.71
CA ARG A 142 16.72 -42.70 6.87
C ARG A 142 16.25 -41.99 8.12
N THR A 143 16.94 -42.13 9.26
CA THR A 143 16.61 -41.37 10.47
C THR A 143 16.94 -39.89 10.28
N ARG A 144 18.11 -39.57 9.72
CA ARG A 144 18.53 -38.19 9.44
C ARG A 144 17.54 -37.43 8.54
N TYR A 145 17.15 -38.02 7.41
CA TYR A 145 16.16 -37.43 6.50
C TYR A 145 14.80 -37.19 7.20
N ARG A 146 14.34 -38.14 8.02
CA ARG A 146 13.09 -38.00 8.78
C ARG A 146 13.17 -36.88 9.81
N GLU A 147 14.30 -36.75 10.49
CA GLU A 147 14.55 -35.69 11.47
C GLU A 147 14.61 -34.31 10.81
N GLU A 148 15.38 -34.15 9.73
CA GLU A 148 15.47 -32.88 9.00
C GLU A 148 14.10 -32.48 8.45
N ARG A 149 13.34 -33.42 7.86
CA ARG A 149 11.97 -33.13 7.39
C ARG A 149 11.02 -32.77 8.54
N ARG A 150 11.21 -33.34 9.73
CA ARG A 150 10.43 -32.99 10.93
C ARG A 150 10.79 -31.58 11.41
N ARG A 151 12.06 -31.19 11.36
CA ARG A 151 12.54 -29.83 11.69
C ARG A 151 11.93 -28.78 10.76
N LEU A 152 11.97 -29.01 9.44
CA LEU A 152 11.34 -28.12 8.45
C LEU A 152 9.84 -27.93 8.69
N ARG A 153 9.12 -29.02 8.99
CA ARG A 153 7.70 -28.95 9.34
C ARG A 153 7.45 -28.26 10.68
N ALA A 154 8.37 -28.36 11.64
CA ALA A 154 8.26 -27.68 12.92
C ALA A 154 8.43 -26.17 12.75
N ARG A 155 9.35 -25.71 11.88
CA ARG A 155 9.58 -24.29 11.54
C ARG A 155 8.29 -23.60 11.07
N LEU A 156 7.55 -24.23 10.13
CA LEU A 156 6.25 -23.73 9.65
C LEU A 156 5.12 -23.76 10.70
N ARG A 157 5.23 -24.61 11.72
CA ARG A 157 4.24 -24.66 12.82
C ARG A 157 4.54 -23.61 13.89
N ALA A 158 5.82 -23.40 14.20
CA ALA A 158 6.27 -22.38 15.15
C ALA A 158 5.91 -20.97 14.66
N ASP A 159 6.11 -20.69 13.37
CA ASP A 159 5.72 -19.40 12.77
C ASP A 159 4.20 -19.15 12.85
N ARG A 160 3.39 -20.16 12.54
CA ARG A 160 1.93 -20.10 12.73
C ARG A 160 1.52 -19.88 14.18
N ALA A 161 2.23 -20.46 15.15
CA ALA A 161 1.93 -20.31 16.57
C ALA A 161 2.27 -18.91 17.09
N LEU A 162 3.38 -18.31 16.62
CA LEU A 162 3.74 -16.92 16.94
C LEU A 162 2.71 -15.94 16.37
N GLN A 163 2.20 -16.20 15.17
CA GLN A 163 1.23 -15.34 14.51
C GLN A 163 -0.20 -15.49 15.05
N ALA A 164 -0.60 -16.66 15.55
CA ALA A 164 -1.90 -16.82 16.22
C ALA A 164 -2.03 -15.81 17.38
N ARG A 165 -0.96 -15.66 18.18
CA ARG A 165 -0.89 -14.66 19.25
C ARG A 165 -0.92 -13.21 18.76
N GLY A 166 -0.43 -12.95 17.55
CA GLY A 166 -0.50 -11.61 16.93
C GLY A 166 -1.88 -11.30 16.36
N ARG A 167 -2.59 -12.32 15.86
CA ARG A 167 -3.96 -12.20 15.35
C ARG A 167 -4.93 -11.81 16.46
N ASP A 168 -4.71 -12.22 17.70
CA ASP A 168 -5.57 -11.85 18.83
C ASP A 168 -5.39 -10.37 19.25
N ALA A 169 -4.23 -9.75 18.94
CA ALA A 169 -3.96 -8.35 19.26
C ALA A 169 -4.46 -7.35 18.18
N THR A 170 -4.75 -7.82 16.97
CA THR A 170 -5.24 -6.99 15.84
C THR A 170 -6.60 -7.48 15.31
N GLY A 171 -7.00 -8.72 15.62
CA GLY A 171 -8.11 -9.44 15.02
C GLY A 171 -9.48 -8.92 15.42
N ASP A 172 -9.61 -8.37 16.61
CA ASP A 172 -10.86 -7.74 17.06
C ASP A 172 -11.00 -6.30 16.60
N LEU A 173 -9.95 -5.69 16.04
CA LEU A 173 -9.95 -4.25 15.71
C LEU A 173 -10.94 -3.92 14.59
N TRP A 174 -11.16 -4.84 13.64
CA TRP A 174 -12.19 -4.67 12.60
C TRP A 174 -13.61 -4.95 13.11
N HIS A 175 -13.76 -5.86 14.08
CA HIS A 175 -15.04 -6.14 14.74
C HIS A 175 -15.47 -5.00 15.67
N ASP A 176 -14.52 -4.42 16.43
CA ASP A 176 -14.73 -3.23 17.28
C ASP A 176 -15.02 -1.98 16.46
N VAL A 177 -14.34 -1.79 15.31
CA VAL A 177 -14.54 -0.60 14.46
C VAL A 177 -15.87 -0.63 13.72
N LEU A 178 -16.38 -1.81 13.33
CA LEU A 178 -17.69 -1.96 12.68
C LEU A 178 -18.84 -2.17 13.69
N GLY A 179 -18.54 -2.44 14.97
CA GLY A 179 -19.51 -2.61 16.04
C GLY A 179 -20.52 -3.74 15.78
N ALA A 180 -20.15 -4.70 14.93
CA ALA A 180 -21.07 -5.70 14.42
C ALA A 180 -20.55 -7.09 14.77
N ASP A 181 -21.07 -7.64 15.86
CA ASP A 181 -20.82 -9.01 16.25
C ASP A 181 -21.64 -9.92 15.31
N PRO A 182 -21.04 -10.89 14.60
CA PRO A 182 -21.78 -11.84 13.76
C PRO A 182 -22.92 -12.55 14.50
N GLU A 183 -22.84 -12.69 15.83
CA GLU A 183 -23.92 -13.25 16.66
C GLU A 183 -25.14 -12.32 16.75
N ASP A 184 -24.97 -11.00 16.68
CA ASP A 184 -26.08 -10.04 16.67
C ASP A 184 -26.91 -10.17 15.39
N TYR A 185 -26.29 -10.48 14.25
CA TYR A 185 -27.01 -10.75 13.00
C TYR A 185 -27.81 -12.06 13.06
N ALA A 186 -27.24 -13.10 13.69
CA ALA A 186 -27.93 -14.37 13.88
C ALA A 186 -29.13 -14.22 14.83
N ALA A 187 -29.00 -13.43 15.90
CA ALA A 187 -30.07 -13.14 16.84
C ALA A 187 -31.17 -12.24 16.25
N GLN A 188 -30.84 -11.36 15.29
CA GLN A 188 -31.80 -10.50 14.60
C GLN A 188 -32.68 -11.29 13.61
N GLN A 189 -32.15 -12.35 12.98
CA GLN A 189 -32.89 -13.21 12.04
C GLN A 189 -33.91 -14.13 12.71
N ASP A 190 -33.68 -14.51 13.97
CA ASP A 190 -34.60 -15.38 14.74
C ASP A 190 -35.69 -14.61 15.49
N ARG A 191 -35.79 -13.28 15.31
CA ARG A 191 -36.88 -12.48 15.87
C ARG A 191 -38.12 -12.65 14.97
N PRO A 192 -39.18 -13.37 15.40
CA PRO A 192 -40.41 -13.42 14.62
C PRO A 192 -40.96 -11.99 14.54
N ASP A 193 -41.28 -11.55 13.31
CA ASP A 193 -41.87 -10.25 13.01
C ASP A 193 -42.96 -9.92 14.04
N ALA A 194 -42.67 -8.98 14.93
CA ALA A 194 -43.64 -8.48 15.87
C ALA A 194 -44.68 -7.69 15.07
N ASP A 195 -45.82 -8.35 14.85
CA ASP A 195 -47.04 -7.81 14.26
C ASP A 195 -47.36 -6.42 14.84
N PRO A 196 -47.36 -5.33 14.03
CA PRO A 196 -47.63 -3.98 14.51
C PRO A 196 -49.15 -3.72 14.68
N GLY A 197 -49.92 -4.72 15.10
CA GLY A 197 -51.37 -4.76 14.89
C GLY A 197 -52.27 -4.93 16.12
N ALA A 198 -51.79 -4.90 17.35
CA ALA A 198 -52.67 -5.08 18.52
C ALA A 198 -52.32 -4.18 19.71
N THR A 199 -52.92 -2.98 19.75
CA THR A 199 -53.37 -2.35 20.99
C THR A 199 -54.32 -1.19 20.70
N GLY A 200 -55.56 -1.33 21.16
CA GLY A 200 -56.45 -0.22 21.58
C GLY A 200 -57.32 0.42 20.52
#